data_AF-A0A183VJQ3-F1
#
_entry.id   AF-A0A183VJQ3-F1
#
_cell.length_a   1.000
_cell.length_b   1.000
_cell.length_c   1.000
_cell.angle_alpha   90.00
_cell.angle_beta   90.00
_cell.angle_gamma   90.00
#
_symmetry.space_group_name_H-M   'P 1'
#
loop_
_entity.id
_entity.type
_entity.pdbx_description
1 polymer ?
#
loop_
_entity_poly.entity_id
_entity_poly.type
_entity_poly.pdbx_seq_one_letter_code
_entity_poly.pdbx_strand_id
1 'polypeptide(L)'
;MSADELGSHSLIESRNVSSDMMVIQASSTTSTEEAAGQPSFANDEPCTVQPESNEEHLSSNEDHPIVKLEDQCPKQEISLSASNHEVTRALLQRKQPLMELVSSEEGYVRRLKLVKDFYIPAVSAPSTAPSGVDNNPSGTVGSITHSDSQNPPPVAPEDLAARWRIVWGNWIQLYEWHSAFLEKLVSLVDSDPDRIPKLFIDSRARLRSIYSKYCENHRKAALIAEQYQDFFEELRIYIGDKEDVVSHLMQPVQRIMRYQLPIAEILKYTQRACSPDLMLWKKTLEIMKEIPKDTQLILEVSEVFLV
;
A
#
# COMPACT_ATOMS: atom_id res chain seq x y z
N MET A 1 2.95 -45.57 46.82
CA MET A 1 1.48 -45.64 46.96
C MET A 1 1.09 -44.44 47.80
N SER A 2 0.21 -43.51 47.46
CA SER A 2 -0.58 -43.13 46.27
C SER A 2 -1.10 -41.72 46.63
N ALA A 3 -0.89 -40.70 45.80
CA ALA A 3 -1.88 -40.12 44.88
C ALA A 3 -3.09 -39.50 45.60
N ASP A 4 -3.16 -38.15 45.60
CA ASP A 4 -4.23 -37.39 44.96
C ASP A 4 -4.12 -35.89 45.33
N GLU A 5 -3.95 -35.02 44.33
CA GLU A 5 -4.81 -33.85 44.15
C GLU A 5 -4.64 -33.26 42.74
N LEU A 6 -5.80 -33.12 42.09
CA LEU A 6 -6.04 -32.66 40.72
C LEU A 6 -6.28 -31.14 40.70
N GLY A 7 -5.95 -30.49 39.58
CA GLY A 7 -6.60 -29.23 39.22
C GLY A 7 -5.82 -28.31 38.29
N SER A 8 -5.83 -28.58 36.97
CA SER A 8 -5.56 -27.55 35.96
C SER A 8 -6.39 -27.82 34.70
N HIS A 9 -7.45 -27.03 34.50
CA HIS A 9 -8.19 -26.93 33.25
C HIS A 9 -8.01 -25.52 32.70
N SER A 10 -7.33 -25.41 31.55
CA SER A 10 -7.28 -24.18 30.76
C SER A 10 -8.55 -24.07 29.90
N LEU A 11 -9.29 -22.98 30.08
CA LEU A 11 -10.40 -22.60 29.22
C LEU A 11 -9.86 -21.96 27.93
N ILE A 12 -10.29 -22.52 26.81
CA ILE A 12 -10.18 -21.97 25.46
C ILE A 12 -11.37 -21.01 25.30
N GLU A 13 -11.10 -19.72 25.12
CA GLU A 13 -12.14 -18.72 24.88
C GLU A 13 -12.09 -18.24 23.43
N SER A 14 -13.13 -18.64 22.69
CA SER A 14 -13.39 -18.34 21.29
C SER A 14 -13.76 -16.87 21.08
N ARG A 15 -13.05 -16.15 20.21
CA ARG A 15 -13.48 -14.83 19.73
C ARG A 15 -14.27 -14.97 18.44
N ASN A 16 -15.58 -14.77 18.56
CA ASN A 16 -16.56 -14.62 17.48
C ASN A 16 -16.36 -13.25 16.81
N VAL A 17 -16.11 -13.21 15.50
CA VAL A 17 -16.11 -11.97 14.70
C VAL A 17 -17.44 -11.90 13.97
N SER A 18 -18.29 -10.97 14.40
CA SER A 18 -19.60 -10.67 13.80
C SER A 18 -19.41 -10.03 12.42
N SER A 19 -20.07 -10.59 11.42
CA SER A 19 -20.02 -10.20 10.02
C SER A 19 -21.36 -9.53 9.69
N ASP A 20 -21.39 -8.21 9.56
CA ASP A 20 -22.56 -7.48 9.08
C ASP A 20 -22.35 -7.02 7.64
N MET A 21 -23.15 -7.63 6.77
CA MET A 21 -23.21 -7.44 5.33
C MET A 21 -24.31 -6.41 5.03
N MET A 22 -23.92 -5.21 4.56
CA MET A 22 -24.89 -4.22 4.04
C MET A 22 -25.32 -4.59 2.62
N VAL A 23 -26.64 -4.74 2.48
CA VAL A 23 -27.37 -4.95 1.23
C VAL A 23 -27.45 -3.63 0.47
N ILE A 24 -26.88 -3.56 -0.74
CA ILE A 24 -27.14 -2.46 -1.68
C ILE A 24 -28.27 -2.88 -2.62
N GLN A 25 -29.41 -2.20 -2.49
CA GLN A 25 -30.53 -2.30 -3.42
C GLN A 25 -30.19 -1.56 -4.72
N ALA A 26 -30.34 -2.25 -5.84
CA ALA A 26 -30.29 -1.69 -7.18
C ALA A 26 -31.53 -0.81 -7.42
N SER A 27 -31.31 0.41 -7.91
CA SER A 27 -32.35 1.25 -8.51
C SER A 27 -31.94 1.60 -9.93
N SER A 28 -32.68 1.01 -10.87
CA SER A 28 -32.62 1.23 -12.30
C SER A 28 -33.26 2.56 -12.65
N THR A 29 -32.53 3.46 -13.33
CA THR A 29 -33.13 4.50 -14.17
C THR A 29 -32.23 4.72 -15.40
N THR A 30 -32.71 4.30 -16.57
CA THR A 30 -32.23 4.80 -17.87
C THR A 30 -33.47 5.11 -18.69
N SER A 31 -33.57 6.38 -19.11
CA SER A 31 -34.57 6.88 -20.03
C SER A 31 -33.90 6.99 -21.40
N THR A 32 -34.51 6.34 -22.41
CA THR A 32 -34.88 6.85 -23.75
C THR A 32 -34.14 8.09 -24.29
N GLU A 33 -33.83 8.27 -25.57
CA GLU A 33 -33.93 7.56 -26.86
C GLU A 33 -33.39 8.62 -27.85
N GLU A 34 -32.54 8.29 -28.84
CA GLU A 34 -32.64 8.90 -30.18
C GLU A 34 -31.69 8.24 -31.19
N ALA A 35 -32.20 8.08 -32.40
CA ALA A 35 -31.72 7.20 -33.44
C ALA A 35 -31.20 7.97 -34.67
N ALA A 36 -30.57 7.18 -35.55
CA ALA A 36 -30.42 7.34 -37.01
C ALA A 36 -29.11 7.95 -37.54
N GLY A 37 -28.45 7.20 -38.44
CA GLY A 37 -27.49 7.72 -39.41
C GLY A 37 -26.39 6.76 -39.86
N GLN A 38 -26.70 5.80 -40.73
CA GLN A 38 -25.77 5.15 -41.68
C GLN A 38 -26.24 5.53 -43.10
N PRO A 39 -25.40 5.57 -44.17
CA PRO A 39 -24.68 4.38 -44.64
C PRO A 39 -23.33 4.54 -45.40
N SER A 40 -22.67 3.38 -45.54
CA SER A 40 -21.84 2.85 -46.66
C SER A 40 -20.69 3.66 -47.28
N PHE A 41 -19.54 2.99 -47.48
CA PHE A 41 -19.04 2.62 -48.81
C PHE A 41 -18.11 1.39 -48.71
N ALA A 42 -18.38 0.41 -49.59
CA ALA A 42 -17.56 -0.75 -49.91
C ALA A 42 -16.74 -0.46 -51.19
N ASN A 43 -15.68 -1.25 -51.42
CA ASN A 43 -15.04 -1.66 -52.70
C ASN A 43 -13.86 -2.57 -52.30
N ASP A 44 -13.91 -3.89 -52.47
CA ASP A 44 -13.73 -4.70 -53.69
C ASP A 44 -12.26 -5.06 -54.02
N GLU A 45 -11.88 -6.30 -53.63
CA GLU A 45 -11.24 -7.40 -54.42
C GLU A 45 -9.95 -7.19 -55.28
N PRO A 46 -9.30 -8.23 -55.90
CA PRO A 46 -9.54 -9.70 -55.88
C PRO A 46 -8.30 -10.68 -55.87
N CYS A 47 -8.64 -11.97 -55.68
CA CYS A 47 -8.23 -13.24 -56.34
C CYS A 47 -6.82 -13.91 -56.28
N THR A 48 -6.87 -15.25 -56.09
CA THR A 48 -6.40 -16.39 -56.97
C THR A 48 -5.72 -17.51 -56.11
N VAL A 49 -6.32 -18.69 -55.77
CA VAL A 49 -6.57 -19.95 -56.56
C VAL A 49 -5.26 -20.51 -57.15
N GLN A 50 -4.75 -21.75 -57.02
CA GLN A 50 -5.13 -23.03 -56.39
C GLN A 50 -3.88 -24.01 -56.44
N PRO A 51 -3.99 -25.34 -56.13
CA PRO A 51 -2.93 -26.20 -55.59
C PRO A 51 -2.31 -27.23 -56.57
N GLU A 52 -1.29 -27.98 -56.11
CA GLU A 52 -0.75 -29.21 -56.74
C GLU A 52 -0.46 -30.22 -55.60
N SER A 53 -1.26 -31.29 -55.45
CA SER A 53 -1.12 -32.65 -56.03
C SER A 53 -0.03 -33.51 -55.36
N ASN A 54 -0.43 -34.63 -54.74
CA ASN A 54 0.09 -35.96 -55.09
C ASN A 54 -0.76 -37.09 -54.48
N GLU A 55 -1.11 -38.01 -55.37
CA GLU A 55 -1.88 -39.26 -55.28
C GLU A 55 -1.26 -40.25 -54.27
N GLU A 56 -2.05 -40.89 -53.40
CA GLU A 56 -2.76 -42.18 -53.59
C GLU A 56 -1.90 -43.36 -54.08
N HIS A 57 -1.80 -44.40 -53.23
CA HIS A 57 -1.60 -45.79 -53.67
C HIS A 57 -2.45 -46.74 -52.82
N LEU A 58 -3.22 -47.58 -53.52
CA LEU A 58 -4.21 -48.54 -53.03
C LEU A 58 -3.62 -49.78 -52.34
N SER A 59 -4.38 -50.41 -51.42
CA SER A 59 -4.95 -51.77 -51.59
C SER A 59 -5.54 -52.37 -50.28
N SER A 60 -6.87 -52.52 -50.26
CA SER A 60 -7.69 -53.71 -49.91
C SER A 60 -7.11 -54.83 -49.00
N ASN A 61 -7.78 -55.25 -47.91
CA ASN A 61 -9.00 -56.12 -47.85
C ASN A 61 -9.21 -56.88 -46.50
N GLU A 62 -10.49 -57.04 -46.10
CA GLU A 62 -11.17 -58.14 -45.34
C GLU A 62 -11.20 -58.22 -43.78
N ASP A 63 -12.43 -58.01 -43.25
CA ASP A 63 -13.25 -58.65 -42.18
C ASP A 63 -12.70 -59.38 -40.91
N HIS A 64 -13.08 -58.80 -39.73
CA HIS A 64 -13.62 -59.30 -38.43
C HIS A 64 -13.16 -60.63 -37.75
N PRO A 65 -13.08 -60.74 -36.38
CA PRO A 65 -14.09 -60.29 -35.41
C PRO A 65 -13.60 -59.73 -34.04
N ILE A 66 -14.60 -59.28 -33.26
CA ILE A 66 -14.60 -58.71 -31.90
C ILE A 66 -13.74 -59.48 -30.89
N VAL A 67 -12.82 -58.77 -30.20
CA VAL A 67 -12.38 -59.09 -28.82
C VAL A 67 -12.32 -57.79 -28.02
N LYS A 68 -13.16 -57.70 -26.98
CA LYS A 68 -13.04 -56.75 -25.87
C LYS A 68 -11.72 -57.01 -25.14
N LEU A 69 -10.89 -55.98 -24.97
CA LEU A 69 -9.92 -55.90 -23.87
C LEU A 69 -9.70 -54.43 -23.52
N GLU A 70 -9.56 -54.22 -22.23
CA GLU A 70 -9.78 -53.00 -21.47
C GLU A 70 -8.66 -51.96 -21.65
N ASP A 71 -9.07 -50.69 -21.62
CA ASP A 71 -8.52 -49.65 -20.76
C ASP A 71 -6.99 -49.52 -20.64
N GLN A 72 -6.37 -48.60 -21.41
CA GLN A 72 -5.33 -47.74 -20.84
C GLN A 72 -4.98 -46.53 -21.73
N CYS A 73 -5.54 -45.37 -21.42
CA CYS A 73 -4.81 -44.10 -21.40
C CYS A 73 -5.51 -43.22 -20.36
N PRO A 74 -4.84 -42.82 -19.26
CA PRO A 74 -4.03 -41.61 -19.36
C PRO A 74 -2.80 -41.62 -18.44
N LYS A 75 -1.60 -41.39 -19.00
CA LYS A 75 -0.41 -41.01 -18.21
C LYS A 75 0.15 -39.63 -18.54
N GLN A 76 -0.65 -38.73 -19.13
CA GLN A 76 -0.15 -37.40 -19.49
C GLN A 76 -1.01 -36.20 -19.03
N GLU A 77 -2.18 -36.42 -18.43
CA GLU A 77 -3.02 -35.32 -17.89
C GLU A 77 -2.79 -35.04 -16.39
N ILE A 78 -2.23 -35.99 -15.64
CA ILE A 78 -2.06 -35.88 -14.18
C ILE A 78 -0.91 -34.90 -13.81
N SER A 79 0.11 -34.77 -14.67
CA SER A 79 1.26 -33.87 -14.44
C SER A 79 0.92 -32.39 -14.65
N LEU A 80 0.20 -32.09 -15.73
CA LEU A 80 -0.22 -30.71 -16.08
C LEU A 80 -1.29 -30.19 -15.11
N SER A 81 -2.25 -31.04 -14.71
CA SER A 81 -3.28 -30.66 -13.73
C SER A 81 -2.69 -30.41 -12.34
N ALA A 82 -1.78 -31.27 -11.86
CA ALA A 82 -1.08 -31.05 -10.60
C ALA A 82 -0.23 -29.76 -10.61
N SER A 83 0.46 -29.48 -11.71
CA SER A 83 1.23 -28.25 -11.91
C SER A 83 0.33 -27.01 -11.91
N ASN A 84 -0.81 -27.05 -12.60
CA ASN A 84 -1.78 -25.94 -12.60
C ASN A 84 -2.40 -25.69 -11.21
N HIS A 85 -2.66 -26.75 -10.44
CA HIS A 85 -3.12 -26.63 -9.06
C HIS A 85 -2.06 -26.01 -8.14
N GLU A 86 -0.78 -26.33 -8.34
CA GLU A 86 0.32 -25.73 -7.59
C GLU A 86 0.50 -24.25 -7.91
N VAL A 87 0.47 -23.88 -9.20
CA VAL A 87 0.50 -22.47 -9.64
C VAL A 87 -0.66 -21.68 -9.04
N THR A 88 -1.88 -22.22 -9.14
CA THR A 88 -3.08 -21.58 -8.57
C THR A 88 -2.97 -21.39 -7.06
N ARG A 89 -2.47 -22.40 -6.34
CA ARG A 89 -2.25 -22.32 -4.89
C ARG A 89 -1.20 -21.26 -4.55
N ALA A 90 -0.09 -21.21 -5.29
CA ALA A 90 0.96 -20.22 -5.08
C ALA A 90 0.45 -18.78 -5.29
N LEU A 91 -0.34 -18.55 -6.34
CA LEU A 91 -0.96 -17.24 -6.59
C LEU A 91 -1.98 -16.84 -5.52
N LEU A 92 -2.75 -17.80 -4.98
CA LEU A 92 -3.63 -17.53 -3.84
C LEU A 92 -2.83 -17.11 -2.59
N GLN A 93 -1.73 -17.81 -2.30
CA GLN A 93 -0.85 -17.47 -1.18
C GLN A 93 -0.13 -16.11 -1.38
N ARG A 94 0.12 -15.71 -2.63
CA ARG A 94 0.69 -14.39 -2.97
C ARG A 94 -0.23 -13.23 -2.57
N LYS A 95 -1.54 -13.43 -2.45
CA LYS A 95 -2.50 -12.36 -2.13
C LYS A 95 -2.26 -11.74 -0.76
N GLN A 96 -1.95 -12.53 0.25
CA GLN A 96 -1.77 -12.02 1.61
C GLN A 96 -0.65 -10.97 1.71
N PRO A 97 0.60 -11.23 1.27
CA PRO A 97 1.66 -10.21 1.36
C PRO A 97 1.43 -9.01 0.44
N LEU A 98 0.65 -9.15 -0.65
CA LEU A 98 0.17 -8.01 -1.45
C LEU A 98 -0.79 -7.11 -0.65
N MET A 99 -1.75 -7.71 0.04
CA MET A 99 -2.69 -6.96 0.89
C MET A 99 -1.97 -6.32 2.09
N GLU A 100 -0.97 -7.00 2.67
CA GLU A 100 -0.14 -6.43 3.73
C GLU A 100 0.66 -5.22 3.24
N LEU A 101 1.19 -5.28 2.03
CA LEU A 101 1.89 -4.15 1.41
C LEU A 101 0.97 -2.93 1.30
N VAL A 102 -0.25 -3.12 0.78
CA VAL A 102 -1.27 -2.06 0.65
C VAL A 102 -1.69 -1.52 2.02
N SER A 103 -2.11 -2.39 2.93
CA SER A 103 -2.60 -1.99 4.25
C SER A 103 -1.53 -1.24 5.06
N SER A 104 -0.27 -1.67 4.97
CA SER A 104 0.84 -0.98 5.62
C SER A 104 1.16 0.37 4.98
N GLU A 105 0.93 0.54 3.68
CA GLU A 105 1.04 1.82 2.98
C GLU A 105 -0.07 2.78 3.41
N GLU A 106 -1.32 2.31 3.47
CA GLU A 106 -2.47 3.09 3.97
C GLU A 106 -2.24 3.57 5.40
N GLY A 107 -1.76 2.67 6.28
CA GLY A 107 -1.40 3.04 7.65
C GLY A 107 -0.32 4.11 7.70
N TYR A 108 0.68 4.02 6.82
CA TYR A 108 1.75 5.01 6.74
C TYR A 108 1.27 6.37 6.22
N VAL A 109 0.50 6.40 5.12
CA VAL A 109 -0.09 7.63 4.57
C VAL A 109 -1.00 8.32 5.60
N ARG A 110 -1.78 7.56 6.37
CA ARG A 110 -2.61 8.13 7.46
C ARG A 110 -1.77 8.83 8.53
N ARG A 111 -0.65 8.25 8.95
CA ARG A 111 0.24 8.89 9.95
C ARG A 111 0.95 10.12 9.37
N LEU A 112 1.41 10.06 8.11
CA LEU A 112 1.93 11.24 7.41
C LEU A 112 0.89 12.37 7.34
N LYS A 113 -0.36 12.02 7.05
CA LYS A 113 -1.48 12.96 6.99
C LYS A 113 -1.78 13.59 8.35
N LEU A 114 -1.75 12.81 9.43
CA LEU A 114 -1.96 13.30 10.79
C LEU A 114 -0.95 14.41 11.12
N VAL A 115 0.34 14.16 10.89
CA VAL A 115 1.37 15.19 11.11
C VAL A 115 1.14 16.42 10.24
N LYS A 116 0.83 16.22 8.95
CA LYS A 116 0.53 17.32 8.02
C LYS A 116 -0.65 18.18 8.48
N ASP A 117 -1.73 17.56 8.93
CA ASP A 117 -3.01 18.24 9.17
C ASP A 117 -3.08 18.84 10.58
N PHE A 118 -2.34 18.29 11.56
CA PHE A 118 -2.42 18.71 12.96
C PHE A 118 -1.10 19.30 13.50
N TYR A 119 0.02 18.58 13.35
CA TYR A 119 1.29 19.03 13.92
C TYR A 119 1.92 20.20 13.16
N ILE A 120 1.92 20.16 11.82
CA ILE A 120 2.52 21.25 11.02
C ILE A 120 1.81 22.59 11.28
N PRO A 121 0.46 22.68 11.26
CA PRO A 121 -0.24 23.93 11.56
C PRO A 121 -0.01 24.39 13.00
N ALA A 122 -0.02 23.49 13.98
CA ALA A 122 0.20 23.84 15.38
C ALA A 122 1.59 24.48 15.62
N VAL A 123 2.62 24.01 14.91
CA VAL A 123 3.97 24.57 15.01
C VAL A 123 4.15 25.83 14.15
N SER A 124 3.46 25.92 13.01
CA SER A 124 3.62 27.05 12.08
C SER A 124 2.69 28.24 12.34
N ALA A 125 1.71 28.09 13.24
CA ALA A 125 0.76 29.13 13.56
C ALA A 125 1.48 30.36 14.14
N PRO A 126 1.24 31.57 13.61
CA PRO A 126 1.77 32.79 14.20
C PRO A 126 1.20 32.95 15.61
N SER A 127 2.07 33.23 16.59
CA SER A 127 1.68 33.60 17.95
C SER A 127 0.83 34.87 17.88
N THR A 128 -0.49 34.69 17.81
CA THR A 128 -1.43 35.81 17.79
C THR A 128 -1.61 36.20 19.25
N ALA A 129 -0.63 36.91 19.81
CA ALA A 129 -0.82 37.58 21.09
C ALA A 129 -1.95 38.61 20.91
N PRO A 130 -3.04 38.56 21.70
CA PRO A 130 -4.00 39.65 21.73
C PRO A 130 -3.29 40.85 22.36
N SER A 131 -2.80 41.75 21.50
CA SER A 131 -2.29 43.04 21.90
C SER A 131 -3.49 43.98 21.99
N GLY A 132 -3.73 44.55 23.17
CA GLY A 132 -4.56 45.75 23.32
C GLY A 132 -5.98 45.51 23.82
N VAL A 133 -6.21 46.01 25.02
CA VAL A 133 -7.49 46.18 25.70
C VAL A 133 -8.35 47.18 24.92
N ASP A 134 -9.58 46.82 24.55
CA ASP A 134 -10.66 47.80 24.36
C ASP A 134 -11.97 47.22 24.90
N ASN A 135 -12.40 47.79 26.02
CA ASN A 135 -13.67 47.51 26.67
C ASN A 135 -14.82 48.14 25.87
N ASN A 136 -15.78 47.33 25.40
CA ASN A 136 -17.14 47.83 25.18
C ASN A 136 -18.18 46.70 25.27
N PRO A 137 -19.27 46.83 26.07
CA PRO A 137 -20.30 45.80 26.17
C PRO A 137 -21.57 46.16 25.39
N SER A 138 -21.99 45.30 24.45
CA SER A 138 -23.41 45.09 24.10
C SER A 138 -23.60 44.03 23.02
N GLY A 139 -24.55 43.09 23.24
CA GLY A 139 -25.31 42.48 22.15
C GLY A 139 -25.33 40.95 22.00
N THR A 140 -25.81 40.24 23.02
CA THR A 140 -26.78 39.12 22.98
C THR A 140 -27.00 38.26 21.70
N VAL A 141 -26.59 36.97 21.80
CA VAL A 141 -27.28 35.68 21.46
C VAL A 141 -27.25 35.08 20.04
N GLY A 142 -26.83 33.80 19.98
CA GLY A 142 -27.26 32.82 18.97
C GLY A 142 -26.37 31.55 18.81
N SER A 143 -26.59 30.53 19.66
CA SER A 143 -25.99 29.18 19.77
C SER A 143 -25.94 28.37 18.44
N ILE A 144 -25.01 27.43 18.20
CA ILE A 144 -25.06 26.01 18.65
C ILE A 144 -23.65 25.37 18.78
N THR A 145 -23.58 24.54 19.81
CA THR A 145 -22.55 23.73 20.44
C THR A 145 -21.90 22.60 19.62
N HIS A 146 -20.60 22.37 19.82
CA HIS A 146 -20.05 21.03 20.02
C HIS A 146 -19.04 21.09 21.17
N SER A 147 -19.40 20.43 22.27
CA SER A 147 -18.57 20.20 23.45
C SER A 147 -17.82 18.88 23.27
N ASP A 148 -16.49 18.93 23.25
CA ASP A 148 -15.63 17.95 23.88
C ASP A 148 -14.21 18.54 24.09
N SER A 149 -13.79 18.58 25.36
CA SER A 149 -12.46 18.98 25.88
C SER A 149 -12.14 20.48 26.00
N GLN A 150 -11.86 20.88 27.24
CA GLN A 150 -11.97 22.24 27.78
C GLN A 150 -10.62 22.94 27.94
N ASN A 151 -9.66 22.66 27.06
CA ASN A 151 -8.34 23.31 27.06
C ASN A 151 -8.07 23.95 25.68
N PRO A 152 -7.55 25.19 25.63
CA PRO A 152 -7.13 25.78 24.37
C PRO A 152 -6.01 24.95 23.73
N PRO A 153 -5.89 24.94 22.39
CA PRO A 153 -4.77 24.28 21.72
C PRO A 153 -3.44 24.83 22.23
N PRO A 154 -2.43 23.97 22.44
CA PRO A 154 -1.12 24.42 22.90
C PRO A 154 -0.50 25.36 21.85
N VAL A 155 0.10 26.45 22.34
CA VAL A 155 0.70 27.49 21.49
C VAL A 155 2.19 27.21 21.37
N ALA A 156 2.68 27.12 20.13
CA ALA A 156 4.10 26.90 19.88
C ALA A 156 4.95 28.08 20.40
N PRO A 157 6.04 27.82 21.13
CA PRO A 157 7.05 28.83 21.42
C PRO A 157 7.53 29.53 20.14
N GLU A 158 7.76 30.84 20.19
CA GLU A 158 8.07 31.65 18.99
C GLU A 158 9.34 31.17 18.27
N ASP A 159 10.33 30.72 19.03
CA ASP A 159 11.58 30.16 18.56
C ASP A 159 11.43 28.76 17.93
N LEU A 160 10.47 27.96 18.39
CA LEU A 160 10.05 26.72 17.73
C LEU A 160 9.29 27.04 16.44
N ALA A 161 8.34 27.97 16.50
CA ALA A 161 7.53 28.37 15.36
C ALA A 161 8.39 28.92 14.22
N ALA A 162 9.40 29.75 14.51
CA ALA A 162 10.36 30.23 13.52
C ALA A 162 11.15 29.09 12.83
N ARG A 163 11.30 27.94 13.50
CA ARG A 163 12.05 26.76 13.03
C ARG A 163 11.16 25.65 12.46
N TRP A 164 9.86 25.88 12.27
CA TRP A 164 8.91 24.85 11.81
C TRP A 164 9.36 24.11 10.53
N ARG A 165 9.99 24.84 9.58
CA ARG A 165 10.51 24.25 8.33
C ARG A 165 11.66 23.27 8.55
N ILE A 166 12.43 23.43 9.62
CA ILE A 166 13.52 22.52 9.98
C ILE A 166 12.94 21.27 10.64
N VAL A 167 11.93 21.42 11.52
CA VAL A 167 11.26 20.29 12.16
C VAL A 167 10.65 19.35 11.11
N TRP A 168 9.95 19.91 10.12
CA TRP A 168 9.20 19.10 9.16
C TRP A 168 9.94 18.85 7.84
N GLY A 169 10.98 19.62 7.50
CA GLY A 169 11.79 19.40 6.30
C GLY A 169 10.95 19.27 5.03
N ASN A 170 11.04 18.12 4.35
CA ASN A 170 10.26 17.78 3.17
C ASN A 170 9.05 16.87 3.45
N TRP A 171 8.47 16.89 4.66
CA TRP A 171 7.33 16.05 5.06
C TRP A 171 6.16 16.09 4.07
N ILE A 172 5.80 17.27 3.58
CA ILE A 172 4.71 17.44 2.60
C ILE A 172 5.00 16.65 1.31
N GLN A 173 6.26 16.65 0.85
CA GLN A 173 6.65 15.92 -0.36
C GLN A 173 6.57 14.40 -0.15
N LEU A 174 6.92 13.91 1.05
CA LEU A 174 6.71 12.51 1.42
C LEU A 174 5.22 12.17 1.38
N TYR A 175 4.39 12.96 2.07
CA TYR A 175 2.95 12.73 2.12
C TYR A 175 2.30 12.69 0.73
N GLU A 176 2.58 13.68 -0.12
CA GLU A 176 2.00 13.76 -1.46
C GLU A 176 2.44 12.59 -2.33
N TRP A 177 3.73 12.24 -2.30
CA TRP A 177 4.25 11.13 -3.09
C TRP A 177 3.65 9.80 -2.64
N HIS A 178 3.61 9.53 -1.33
CA HIS A 178 3.06 8.28 -0.78
C HIS A 178 1.54 8.18 -0.98
N SER A 179 0.81 9.29 -0.92
CA SER A 179 -0.63 9.31 -1.23
C SER A 179 -0.89 8.90 -2.68
N ALA A 180 -0.15 9.50 -3.64
CA ALA A 180 -0.27 9.15 -5.05
C ALA A 180 0.24 7.73 -5.36
N PHE A 181 1.25 7.26 -4.62
CA PHE A 181 1.75 5.89 -4.74
C PHE A 181 0.71 4.87 -4.25
N LEU A 182 0.07 5.14 -3.10
CA LEU A 182 -0.98 4.32 -2.52
C LEU A 182 -2.18 4.16 -3.46
N GLU A 183 -2.67 5.26 -4.04
CA GLU A 183 -3.79 5.21 -5.00
C GLU A 183 -3.52 4.25 -6.16
N LYS A 184 -2.30 4.32 -6.73
CA LYS A 184 -1.86 3.42 -7.80
C LYS A 184 -1.72 1.99 -7.31
N LEU A 185 -1.18 1.81 -6.10
CA LEU A 185 -0.96 0.48 -5.52
C LEU A 185 -2.28 -0.24 -5.24
N VAL A 186 -3.27 0.44 -4.66
CA VAL A 186 -4.63 -0.08 -4.44
C VAL A 186 -5.27 -0.44 -5.78
N SER A 187 -5.21 0.46 -6.77
CA SER A 187 -5.75 0.17 -8.09
C SER A 187 -5.12 -1.08 -8.72
N LEU A 188 -3.79 -1.25 -8.61
CA LEU A 188 -3.09 -2.39 -9.19
C LEU A 188 -3.32 -3.69 -8.42
N VAL A 189 -3.45 -3.67 -7.09
CA VAL A 189 -3.67 -4.91 -6.32
C VAL A 189 -4.98 -5.59 -6.68
N ASP A 190 -6.00 -4.81 -7.05
CA ASP A 190 -7.32 -5.31 -7.43
C ASP A 190 -7.40 -5.66 -8.92
N SER A 191 -6.77 -4.86 -9.78
CA SER A 191 -6.91 -5.00 -11.25
C SER A 191 -5.81 -5.83 -11.91
N ASP A 192 -4.54 -5.59 -11.57
CA ASP A 192 -3.38 -6.20 -12.22
C ASP A 192 -2.14 -6.21 -11.30
N PRO A 193 -2.05 -7.19 -10.38
CA PRO A 193 -0.97 -7.27 -9.40
C PRO A 193 0.42 -7.44 -10.01
N ASP A 194 0.50 -7.97 -11.23
CA ASP A 194 1.77 -8.25 -11.92
C ASP A 194 2.45 -6.98 -12.44
N ARG A 195 1.74 -5.84 -12.46
CA ARG A 195 2.30 -4.51 -12.76
C ARG A 195 2.91 -3.79 -11.56
N ILE A 196 2.68 -4.25 -10.33
CA ILE A 196 3.22 -3.63 -9.10
C ILE A 196 4.76 -3.53 -9.11
N PRO A 197 5.54 -4.52 -9.57
CA PRO A 197 7.00 -4.39 -9.70
C PRO A 197 7.42 -3.18 -10.54
N LYS A 198 6.73 -2.97 -11.65
CA LYS A 198 7.02 -1.85 -12.56
C LYS A 198 6.75 -0.52 -11.86
N LEU A 199 5.68 -0.42 -11.07
CA LEU A 199 5.39 0.77 -10.26
C LEU A 199 6.55 1.13 -9.32
N PHE A 200 7.16 0.16 -8.64
CA PHE A 200 8.34 0.39 -7.79
C PHE A 200 9.58 0.79 -8.59
N ILE A 201 9.85 0.08 -9.69
CA ILE A 201 11.02 0.33 -10.54
C ILE A 201 10.98 1.76 -11.11
N ASP A 202 9.83 2.17 -11.65
CA ASP A 202 9.63 3.50 -12.23
C ASP A 202 9.70 4.59 -11.13
N SER A 203 9.31 4.24 -9.90
CA SER A 203 9.35 5.13 -8.73
C SER A 203 10.74 5.32 -8.12
N ARG A 204 11.71 4.44 -8.42
CA ARG A 204 13.01 4.36 -7.74
C ARG A 204 13.72 5.70 -7.59
N ALA A 205 13.87 6.44 -8.68
CA ALA A 205 14.65 7.69 -8.68
C ALA A 205 14.00 8.75 -7.78
N ARG A 206 12.66 8.86 -7.85
CA ARG A 206 11.90 9.80 -7.02
C ARG A 206 11.95 9.38 -5.55
N LEU A 207 11.76 8.09 -5.27
CA LEU A 207 11.82 7.54 -3.93
C LEU A 207 13.19 7.80 -3.27
N ARG A 208 14.28 7.51 -3.98
CA ARG A 208 15.64 7.82 -3.51
C ARG A 208 15.81 9.31 -3.19
N SER A 209 15.39 10.19 -4.11
CA SER A 209 15.52 11.63 -3.94
C SER A 209 14.76 12.18 -2.71
N ILE A 210 13.50 11.77 -2.51
CA ILE A 210 12.71 12.28 -1.37
C ILE A 210 13.25 11.79 -0.04
N TYR A 211 13.73 10.54 0.03
CA TYR A 211 14.26 9.95 1.26
C TYR A 211 15.65 10.46 1.61
N SER A 212 16.54 10.66 0.63
CA SER A 212 17.84 11.31 0.89
C SER A 212 17.66 12.70 1.52
N LYS A 213 16.81 13.54 0.93
CA LYS A 213 16.51 14.87 1.46
C LYS A 213 15.92 14.83 2.86
N TYR A 214 15.05 13.86 3.14
CA TYR A 214 14.45 13.70 4.46
C TYR A 214 15.51 13.35 5.51
N CYS A 215 16.36 12.37 5.22
CA CYS A 215 17.36 11.87 6.15
C CYS A 215 18.49 12.86 6.43
N GLU A 216 18.86 13.69 5.47
CA GLU A 216 19.78 14.83 5.69
C GLU A 216 19.23 15.84 6.73
N ASN A 217 17.91 15.98 6.82
CA ASN A 217 17.26 16.89 7.77
C ASN A 217 16.89 16.21 9.11
N HIS A 218 16.69 14.89 9.09
CA HIS A 218 16.09 14.14 10.19
C HIS A 218 16.79 14.35 11.55
N ARG A 219 18.12 14.37 11.59
CA ARG A 219 18.87 14.63 12.85
C ARG A 219 18.53 16.00 13.45
N LYS A 220 18.45 17.05 12.63
CA LYS A 220 18.11 18.41 13.08
C LYS A 220 16.68 18.47 13.60
N ALA A 221 15.75 17.80 12.92
CA ALA A 221 14.37 17.70 13.34
C ALA A 221 14.24 16.98 14.69
N ALA A 222 14.93 15.86 14.88
CA ALA A 222 14.91 15.10 16.13
C ALA A 222 15.45 15.91 17.32
N LEU A 223 16.57 16.62 17.14
CA LEU A 223 17.14 17.49 18.19
C LEU A 223 16.19 18.62 18.59
N ILE A 224 15.51 19.24 17.62
CA ILE A 224 14.51 20.27 17.93
C ILE A 224 13.31 19.64 18.64
N ALA A 225 12.82 18.47 18.19
CA ALA A 225 11.71 17.78 18.83
C ALA A 225 12.00 17.43 20.30
N GLU A 226 13.22 16.97 20.60
CA GLU A 226 13.70 16.73 21.97
C GLU A 226 13.80 18.02 22.79
N GLN A 227 14.29 19.11 22.20
CA GLN A 227 14.38 20.41 22.86
C GLN A 227 13.01 20.94 23.32
N TYR A 228 11.95 20.66 22.56
CA TYR A 228 10.57 21.10 22.85
C TYR A 228 9.65 19.93 23.19
N GLN A 229 10.18 18.89 23.86
CA GLN A 229 9.41 17.71 24.23
C GLN A 229 8.10 18.04 24.95
N ASP A 230 8.11 19.04 25.85
CA ASP A 230 6.94 19.40 26.66
C ASP A 230 5.80 19.93 25.78
N PHE A 231 6.11 20.84 24.85
CA PHE A 231 5.13 21.35 23.88
C PHE A 231 4.57 20.23 23.00
N PHE A 232 5.43 19.36 22.49
CA PHE A 232 4.99 18.26 21.62
C PHE A 232 4.16 17.21 22.37
N GLU A 233 4.43 17.00 23.66
CA GLU A 233 3.65 16.12 24.53
C GLU A 233 2.27 16.72 24.82
N GLU A 234 2.19 18.01 25.15
CA GLU A 234 0.92 18.72 25.30
C GLU A 234 0.09 18.65 24.01
N LEU A 235 0.73 18.86 22.86
CA LEU A 235 0.07 18.77 21.55
C LEU A 235 -0.41 17.35 21.26
N ARG A 236 0.40 16.32 21.55
CA ARG A 236 0.04 14.90 21.40
C ARG A 236 -1.21 14.57 22.22
N ILE A 237 -1.25 14.99 23.48
CA ILE A 237 -2.40 14.79 24.37
C ILE A 237 -3.63 15.52 23.81
N TYR A 238 -3.47 16.78 23.38
CA TYR A 238 -4.56 17.61 22.85
C TYR A 238 -5.24 16.98 21.62
N ILE A 239 -4.46 16.44 20.67
CA ILE A 239 -4.99 15.80 19.46
C ILE A 239 -5.39 14.33 19.69
N GLY A 240 -5.11 13.76 20.86
CA GLY A 240 -5.39 12.36 21.19
C GLY A 240 -4.50 11.35 20.46
N ASP A 241 -3.26 11.74 20.11
CA ASP A 241 -2.34 10.88 19.38
C ASP A 241 -1.61 9.90 20.33
N LYS A 242 -1.42 8.67 19.83
CA LYS A 242 -0.81 7.57 20.56
C LYS A 242 0.71 7.56 20.42
N GLU A 243 1.23 8.12 19.33
CA GLU A 243 2.67 8.16 19.04
C GLU A 243 3.24 9.55 19.36
N ASP A 244 4.44 9.60 19.92
CA ASP A 244 5.14 10.86 20.15
C ASP A 244 5.71 11.44 18.84
N VAL A 245 6.07 12.72 18.88
CA VAL A 245 6.60 13.43 17.69
C VAL A 245 7.88 12.78 17.16
N VAL A 246 8.73 12.25 18.04
CA VAL A 246 10.00 11.63 17.64
C VAL A 246 9.73 10.32 16.89
N SER A 247 8.76 9.53 17.34
CA SER A 247 8.28 8.32 16.66
C SER A 247 7.73 8.64 15.28
N HIS A 248 6.92 9.70 15.15
CA HIS A 248 6.47 10.18 13.84
C HIS A 248 7.64 10.54 12.92
N LEU A 249 8.62 11.30 13.42
CA LEU A 249 9.82 11.66 12.66
C LEU A 249 10.66 10.44 12.25
N MET A 250 10.60 9.34 13.00
CA MET A 250 11.26 8.08 12.65
C MET A 250 10.51 7.25 11.61
N GLN A 251 9.19 7.40 11.48
CA GLN A 251 8.38 6.54 10.61
C GLN A 251 8.84 6.50 9.14
N PRO A 252 9.24 7.61 8.48
CA PRO A 252 9.75 7.53 7.12
C PRO A 252 11.00 6.65 7.02
N VAL A 253 11.97 6.84 7.91
CA VAL A 253 13.20 6.02 7.97
C VAL A 253 12.84 4.54 8.13
N GLN A 254 11.90 4.23 9.02
CA GLN A 254 11.43 2.86 9.19
C GLN A 254 10.67 2.32 7.96
N ARG A 255 9.88 3.15 7.28
CA ARG A 255 9.07 2.73 6.14
C ARG A 255 9.94 2.25 5.00
N ILE A 256 10.95 3.03 4.64
CA ILE A 256 11.83 2.68 3.50
C ILE A 256 12.57 1.37 3.74
N MET A 257 12.95 1.07 4.99
CA MET A 257 13.62 -0.17 5.39
C MET A 257 12.70 -1.41 5.34
N ARG A 258 11.38 -1.23 5.44
CA ARG A 258 10.40 -2.32 5.60
C ARG A 258 9.77 -2.80 4.30
N TYR A 259 9.80 -2.02 3.21
CA TYR A 259 9.21 -2.43 1.92
C TYR A 259 9.73 -3.78 1.42
N GLN A 260 11.02 -4.08 1.64
CA GLN A 260 11.62 -5.34 1.22
C GLN A 260 10.95 -6.59 1.83
N LEU A 261 10.27 -6.48 2.97
CA LEU A 261 9.70 -7.63 3.69
C LEU A 261 8.50 -8.24 2.94
N PRO A 262 7.39 -7.50 2.67
CA PRO A 262 6.30 -8.05 1.88
C PRO A 262 6.75 -8.38 0.45
N ILE A 263 7.67 -7.60 -0.14
CA ILE A 263 8.19 -7.86 -1.49
C ILE A 263 8.95 -9.19 -1.55
N ALA A 264 9.73 -9.54 -0.52
CA ALA A 264 10.41 -10.82 -0.44
C ALA A 264 9.42 -12.00 -0.34
N GLU A 265 8.35 -11.86 0.44
CA GLU A 265 7.30 -12.88 0.51
C GLU A 265 6.51 -12.99 -0.81
N ILE A 266 6.19 -11.88 -1.48
CA ILE A 266 5.56 -11.89 -2.81
C ILE A 266 6.46 -12.60 -3.82
N LEU A 267 7.76 -12.32 -3.82
CA LEU A 267 8.74 -12.94 -4.70
C LEU A 267 8.79 -14.47 -4.53
N LYS A 268 8.77 -14.95 -3.28
CA LYS A 268 8.76 -16.38 -2.95
C LYS A 268 7.57 -17.10 -3.58
N TYR A 269 6.36 -16.53 -3.53
CA TYR A 269 5.19 -17.12 -4.17
C TYR A 269 5.17 -16.94 -5.68
N THR A 270 5.68 -15.82 -6.18
CA THR A 270 5.85 -15.58 -7.63
C THR A 270 6.80 -16.61 -8.25
N GLN A 271 7.86 -16.99 -7.54
CA GLN A 271 8.79 -18.04 -7.97
C GLN A 271 8.13 -19.42 -8.02
N ARG A 272 7.32 -19.77 -7.00
CA ARG A 272 6.56 -21.04 -6.99
C ARG A 272 5.51 -21.13 -8.09
N ALA A 273 4.92 -19.99 -8.45
CA ALA A 273 3.96 -19.91 -9.55
C ALA A 273 4.62 -19.94 -10.94
N CYS A 274 5.96 -20.00 -11.03
CA CYS A 274 6.71 -19.89 -12.28
C CYS A 274 6.28 -18.67 -13.13
N SER A 275 5.91 -17.57 -12.47
CA SER A 275 5.38 -16.38 -13.14
C SER A 275 6.42 -15.74 -14.06
N PRO A 276 6.02 -15.24 -15.24
CA PRO A 276 6.92 -14.54 -16.16
C PRO A 276 7.53 -13.27 -15.55
N ASP A 277 6.87 -12.68 -14.55
CA ASP A 277 7.28 -11.44 -13.89
C ASP A 277 8.30 -11.65 -12.77
N LEU A 278 8.78 -12.88 -12.58
CA LEU A 278 9.76 -13.24 -11.56
C LEU A 278 10.98 -12.31 -11.57
N MET A 279 11.48 -11.97 -12.76
CA MET A 279 12.67 -11.11 -12.90
C MET A 279 12.37 -9.65 -12.50
N LEU A 280 11.15 -9.17 -12.73
CA LEU A 280 10.72 -7.84 -12.30
C LEU A 280 10.61 -7.78 -10.76
N TRP A 281 10.04 -8.81 -10.14
CA TRP A 281 9.97 -8.90 -8.68
C TRP A 281 11.36 -9.00 -8.03
N LYS A 282 12.29 -9.76 -8.63
CA LYS A 282 13.70 -9.82 -8.15
C LYS A 282 14.36 -8.45 -8.18
N LYS A 283 14.24 -7.74 -9.31
CA LYS A 283 14.78 -6.38 -9.46
C LYS A 283 14.13 -5.40 -8.48
N THR A 284 12.83 -5.53 -8.25
CA THR A 284 12.10 -4.71 -7.27
C THR A 284 12.65 -4.92 -5.86
N LEU A 285 12.87 -6.18 -5.47
CA LEU A 285 13.46 -6.50 -4.16
C LEU A 285 14.88 -5.94 -4.02
N GLU A 286 15.70 -6.00 -5.07
CA GLU A 286 17.05 -5.42 -5.08
C GLU A 286 17.00 -3.90 -4.85
N ILE A 287 16.16 -3.19 -5.60
CA ILE A 287 15.98 -1.74 -5.43
C ILE A 287 15.54 -1.40 -4.01
N MET A 288 14.58 -2.13 -3.45
CA MET A 288 14.07 -1.89 -2.10
C MET A 288 15.05 -2.32 -0.99
N LYS A 289 16.13 -3.01 -1.34
CA LYS A 289 17.29 -3.28 -0.47
C LYS A 289 18.40 -2.24 -0.60
N GLU A 290 18.52 -1.59 -1.75
CA GLU A 290 19.54 -0.58 -2.02
C GLU A 290 19.21 0.77 -1.40
N ILE A 291 17.98 1.28 -1.59
CA ILE A 291 17.59 2.63 -1.12
C ILE A 291 17.79 2.79 0.41
N PRO A 292 17.47 1.80 1.27
CA PRO A 292 17.75 1.91 2.69
C PRO A 292 19.24 2.01 3.03
N LYS A 293 20.14 1.37 2.26
CA LYS A 293 21.59 1.46 2.49
C LYS A 293 22.11 2.88 2.22
N ASP A 294 21.66 3.50 1.14
CA ASP A 294 21.97 4.90 0.84
C ASP A 294 21.47 5.82 1.96
N THR A 295 20.27 5.52 2.46
CA THR A 295 19.63 6.28 3.54
C THR A 295 20.38 6.15 4.86
N GLN A 296 20.80 4.92 5.20
CA GLN A 296 21.57 4.63 6.40
C GLN A 296 22.93 5.34 6.39
N LEU A 297 23.61 5.35 5.24
CA LEU A 297 24.85 6.09 5.08
C LEU A 297 24.64 7.59 5.36
N ILE A 298 23.55 8.19 4.87
CA ILE A 298 23.23 9.60 5.13
C ILE A 298 22.97 9.86 6.62
N LEU A 299 22.24 8.95 7.29
CA LEU A 299 21.96 9.06 8.71
C LEU A 299 23.25 8.94 9.54
N GLU A 300 24.11 7.97 9.25
CA GLU A 300 25.42 7.75 9.90
C GLU A 300 26.35 8.96 9.69
N VAL A 301 26.43 9.48 8.47
CA VAL A 301 27.21 10.68 8.13
C VAL A 301 26.70 11.91 8.90
N SER A 302 25.39 12.04 9.07
CA SER A 302 24.79 13.13 9.82
C SER A 302 25.03 13.05 11.33
N GLU A 303 25.47 11.90 11.86
CA GLU A 303 25.93 11.76 13.25
C GLU A 303 27.36 12.26 13.46
N VAL A 304 28.22 12.17 12.42
CA VAL A 304 29.67 12.37 12.53
C VAL A 304 30.09 13.85 12.44
N PHE A 305 29.31 14.71 11.78
CA PHE A 305 29.74 16.09 11.46
C PHE A 305 29.44 17.15 12.54
N LEU A 306 29.19 16.76 13.79
CA LEU A 306 28.94 17.69 14.91
C LEU A 306 29.70 17.33 16.21
N VAL A 307 30.78 16.55 16.11
CA VAL A 307 31.77 16.37 17.20
C VAL A 307 33.02 17.20 16.91
#